data_AF-A0AAP2UUH3-F1
#
_entry.id   AF-A0AAP2UUH3-F1
#
_cell.length_a   1.000
_cell.length_b   1.000
_cell.length_c   1.000
_cell.angle_alpha   90.00
_cell.angle_beta   90.00
_cell.angle_gamma   90.00
#
_symmetry.space_group_name_H-M   'P 1'
#
loop_
_entity.id
_entity.type
_entity.pdbx_description
1 polymer ?
#
loop_
_entity_poly.entity_id
_entity_poly.type
_entity_poly.pdbx_seq_one_letter_code
_entity_poly.pdbx_strand_id
1 'polypeptide(L)' 'MVKFFVRSGSEVERMPHWDIYACDAFGRPTELIGGVINAARTHEEAADMFRSMHPDWSGGLVHVRPSTLVPPWEAVEDA' A
#
# COMPACT_ATOMS: atom_id res chain seq x y z
N MET A 1 23.16 -7.70 8.69
CA MET A 1 22.13 -8.76 8.73
C MET A 1 21.21 -8.47 9.91
N VAL A 2 20.08 -7.82 9.67
CA VAL A 2 19.12 -7.48 10.74
C VAL A 2 18.20 -8.67 10.94
N LYS A 3 18.19 -9.25 12.14
CA LYS A 3 17.29 -10.34 12.53
C LYS A 3 16.03 -9.71 13.12
N PHE A 4 14.90 -9.87 12.44
CA PHE A 4 13.59 -9.52 12.98
C PHE A 4 13.09 -10.70 13.82
N PHE A 5 12.86 -10.47 15.11
CA PHE A 5 12.26 -11.46 16.01
C PHE A 5 10.77 -11.14 16.13
N VAL A 6 9.91 -11.96 15.51
CA VAL A 6 8.47 -11.90 15.73
C VAL A 6 8.17 -12.70 16.99
N ARG A 7 7.69 -12.01 18.04
CA ARG A 7 7.25 -12.64 19.29
C ARG A 7 5.90 -13.30 19.04
N SER A 8 5.84 -14.62 19.20
CA SER A 8 4.57 -15.36 19.20
C SER A 8 3.65 -14.79 20.28
N GLY A 9 2.49 -14.25 19.86
CA GLY A 9 1.45 -13.74 20.76
C GLY A 9 1.21 -12.22 20.79
N SER A 10 1.86 -11.41 19.96
CA SER A 10 1.31 -10.07 19.67
C SER A 10 0.18 -10.25 18.66
N GLU A 11 -1.03 -9.76 18.94
CA GLU A 11 -2.00 -9.47 17.89
C GLU A 11 -1.28 -8.62 16.85
N VAL A 12 -0.89 -9.25 15.73
CA VAL A 12 -0.29 -8.52 14.62
C VAL A 12 -1.46 -7.74 14.05
N GLU A 13 -1.60 -6.49 14.48
CA GLU A 13 -2.59 -5.58 13.92
C GLU A 13 -2.43 -5.63 12.40
N ARG A 14 -3.47 -6.11 11.71
CA ARG A 14 -3.41 -6.30 10.26
C ARG A 14 -3.15 -4.95 9.63
N MET A 15 -2.04 -4.87 8.89
CA MET A 15 -1.73 -3.67 8.13
C MET A 15 -2.69 -3.57 6.94
N PRO A 16 -3.30 -2.40 6.69
CA PRO A 16 -4.22 -2.24 5.58
C PRO A 16 -3.52 -2.37 4.22
N HIS A 17 -4.33 -2.69 3.21
CA HIS A 17 -3.95 -2.58 1.81
C HIS A 17 -4.36 -1.22 1.26
N TRP A 18 -3.56 -0.65 0.38
CA TRP A 18 -3.79 0.67 -0.21
C TRP A 18 -3.75 0.60 -1.73
N ASP A 19 -4.75 1.20 -2.37
CA ASP A 19 -4.75 1.47 -3.82
C ASP A 19 -4.21 2.88 -4.07
N ILE A 20 -3.41 3.03 -5.11
CA ILE A 20 -2.76 4.30 -5.48
C ILE A 20 -3.17 4.68 -6.89
N TYR A 21 -3.77 5.85 -7.00
CA TYR A 21 -4.26 6.41 -8.25
C TYR A 21 -3.43 7.62 -8.67
N ALA A 22 -3.19 7.75 -9.97
CA ALA A 22 -2.77 9.01 -10.57
C ALA A 22 -3.90 10.04 -10.44
N CYS A 23 -3.53 11.32 -10.39
CA CYS A 23 -4.48 12.42 -10.40
C CYS A 23 -4.37 13.27 -11.67
N ASP A 24 -5.49 13.85 -12.09
CA ASP A 24 -5.49 14.93 -13.08
C ASP A 24 -4.96 16.25 -12.48
N ALA A 25 -4.89 17.29 -13.32
CA ALA A 25 -4.41 18.63 -12.91
C ALA A 25 -5.27 19.29 -11.81
N PHE A 26 -6.46 18.76 -11.52
CA PHE A 26 -7.36 19.24 -10.45
C PHE A 26 -7.29 18.36 -9.20
N GLY A 27 -6.41 17.36 -9.16
CA GLY A 27 -6.26 16.44 -8.04
C GLY A 27 -7.32 15.33 -7.99
N ARG A 28 -8.09 15.12 -9.07
CA ARG A 28 -9.11 14.07 -9.12
C ARG A 28 -8.48 12.73 -9.54
N PRO A 29 -8.80 11.61 -8.88
CA PRO A 29 -8.26 10.30 -9.24
C PRO A 29 -8.69 9.90 -10.65
N THR A 30 -7.77 9.37 -11.46
CA THR A 30 -8.03 8.96 -12.84
C THR A 30 -7.75 7.47 -13.07
N GLU A 31 -6.52 7.03 -12.82
CA GLU A 31 -6.04 5.70 -13.17
C GLU A 31 -5.36 5.03 -11.98
N LEU A 32 -5.63 3.73 -11.77
CA LEU A 32 -4.92 2.92 -10.77
C LEU A 32 -3.51 2.62 -11.29
N ILE A 33 -2.50 3.11 -10.57
CA ILE A 33 -1.10 3.00 -10.97
C ILE A 33 -0.28 2.11 -10.06
N GLY A 34 -0.87 1.63 -8.96
CA GLY A 34 -0.27 0.63 -8.10
C GLY A 34 -0.98 0.45 -6.78
N GLY A 35 -0.32 -0.23 -5.86
CA GLY A 35 -0.81 -0.44 -4.51
C GLY A 35 0.29 -0.82 -3.53
N VAL A 36 -0.02 -0.68 -2.24
CA VAL A 36 0.85 -1.04 -1.12
C VAL A 36 0.13 -2.07 -0.27
N ILE A 37 0.72 -3.25 -0.13
CA ILE A 37 0.11 -4.42 0.52
C ILE A 37 0.85 -4.70 1.82
N ASN A 38 0.15 -4.72 2.96
CA ASN A 38 0.69 -5.12 4.27
C ASN A 38 1.98 -4.37 4.70
N ALA A 39 2.15 -3.13 4.25
CA ALA A 39 3.42 -2.42 4.43
C ALA A 39 3.28 -0.96 4.91
N ALA A 40 2.09 -0.37 4.81
CA ALA A 40 1.80 0.98 5.32
C ALA A 40 0.58 0.97 6.25
N ARG A 41 0.66 1.70 7.37
CA ARG A 41 -0.43 1.86 8.34
C ARG A 41 -1.35 3.01 7.97
N THR A 42 -0.81 4.04 7.33
CA THR A 42 -1.57 5.22 6.91
C THR A 42 -1.47 5.44 5.40
N HIS A 43 -2.33 6.32 4.89
CA HIS A 43 -2.34 6.66 3.47
C HIS A 43 -1.11 7.47 3.06
N GLU A 44 -0.55 8.28 3.97
CA GLU A 44 0.70 9.02 3.76
C GLU A 44 1.90 8.07 3.68
N GLU A 45 1.99 7.12 4.61
CA GLU A 45 3.03 6.08 4.57
C GLU A 45 2.96 5.28 3.25
N ALA A 46 1.76 4.94 2.79
CA ALA A 46 1.57 4.24 1.52
C ALA A 46 2.02 5.09 0.32
N ALA A 47 1.74 6.40 0.33
CA ALA A 47 2.22 7.31 -0.72
C ALA A 47 3.75 7.40 -0.74
N ASP A 48 4.39 7.52 0.44
CA ASP A 48 5.85 7.59 0.54
C ASP A 48 6.52 6.28 0.11
N MET A 49 5.98 5.14 0.52
CA MET A 49 6.45 3.83 0.05
C MET A 49 6.35 3.72 -1.46
N PHE A 50 5.23 4.10 -2.06
CA PHE A 50 5.07 4.06 -3.52
C PHE A 50 6.13 4.89 -4.24
N ARG A 51 6.38 6.12 -3.80
CA ARG A 51 7.42 7.01 -4.37
C ARG A 51 8.81 6.39 -4.24
N SER A 52 9.13 5.77 -3.10
CA SER A 52 10.42 5.11 -2.90
C SER A 52 10.63 3.91 -3.83
N MET A 53 9.57 3.18 -4.17
CA MET A 53 9.62 2.02 -5.06
C MET A 53 9.56 2.40 -6.55
N HIS A 54 9.05 3.60 -6.87
CA HIS A 54 8.88 4.10 -8.23
C HIS A 54 9.60 5.45 -8.40
N PRO A 55 10.94 5.49 -8.28
CA PRO A 55 11.71 6.74 -8.38
C PRO A 55 11.60 7.40 -9.76
N ASP A 56 11.32 6.62 -10.80
CA ASP A 56 11.16 7.10 -12.17
C ASP A 56 9.78 7.69 -12.44
N TRP A 57 8.87 7.66 -11.46
CA TRP A 57 7.55 8.24 -11.63
C TRP A 57 7.62 9.76 -11.63
N SER A 58 7.32 10.35 -12.78
CA SER A 58 7.28 11.81 -12.98
C SER A 58 5.92 12.45 -12.66
N GLY A 59 4.97 11.70 -12.09
CA GLY A 59 3.64 12.21 -11.76
C GLY A 59 3.68 13.13 -10.54
N GLY A 60 2.82 14.16 -10.53
CA GLY A 60 2.76 15.14 -9.45
C GLY A 60 1.92 14.66 -8.26
N LEU A 61 0.60 14.59 -8.47
CA LEU A 61 -0.37 14.27 -7.42
C LEU A 61 -0.84 12.81 -7.50
N VAL A 62 -1.08 12.26 -6.33
CA VAL A 62 -1.45 10.87 -6.12
C VAL A 62 -2.63 10.84 -5.17
N HIS A 63 -3.58 9.96 -5.42
CA HIS A 63 -4.68 9.70 -4.50
C HIS A 63 -4.52 8.30 -3.90
N VAL A 64 -4.55 8.21 -2.58
CA VAL A 64 -4.38 6.96 -1.84
C VAL A 64 -5.66 6.66 -1.07
N ARG A 65 -6.15 5.43 -1.20
CA ARG A 65 -7.33 4.97 -0.48
C ARG A 65 -7.18 3.53 0.00
N PRO A 66 -7.91 3.11 1.05
CA PRO A 66 -7.97 1.70 1.42
C PRO A 66 -8.39 0.85 0.22
N SER A 67 -7.66 -0.24 -0.01
CA SER A 67 -7.91 -1.11 -1.16
C SER A 67 -9.25 -1.82 -1.00
N THR A 68 -10.03 -1.84 -2.07
CA THR A 68 -11.21 -2.70 -2.20
C THR A 68 -10.96 -3.86 -3.17
N LEU A 69 -9.77 -3.91 -3.76
CA LEU A 69 -9.37 -4.91 -4.76
C LEU A 69 -8.76 -6.15 -4.10
N VAL A 70 -7.98 -5.93 -3.04
CA VAL A 70 -7.42 -7.02 -2.25
C VAL A 70 -8.43 -7.37 -1.15
N PRO A 71 -9.06 -8.55 -1.20
CA PRO A 71 -9.97 -8.94 -0.14
C PRO A 71 -9.26 -9.05 1.21
N PRO A 72 -9.94 -8.77 2.33
CA PRO A 72 -9.31 -8.71 3.65
C PRO A 72 -8.98 -10.08 4.25
N TRP A 73 -9.22 -11.18 3.55
CA TRP A 73 -8.89 -12.54 4.00
C TRP A 73 -7.56 -13.00 3.39
N GLU A 74 -6.80 -13.78 4.18
CA GLU A 74 -5.50 -14.29 3.76
C GLU A 74 -5.66 -15.25 2.57
N ALA A 75 -4.74 -15.13 1.61
CA ALA A 75 -4.54 -16.17 0.60
C ALA A 75 -4.11 -17.44 1.32
N VAL A 76 -4.92 -18.50 1.22
CA VAL A 76 -4.58 -19.82 1.73
C VAL A 76 -3.76 -20.51 0.63
N GLU A 77 -2.55 -20.97 0.95
CA GLU A 77 -1.83 -21.88 0.05
C GLU A 77 -2.66 -23.16 -0.06
N ASP A 78 -3.01 -23.54 -1.30
CA ASP A 78 -3.66 -24.82 -1.57
C ASP A 78 -2.59 -25.92 -1.42
N ALA A 79 -2.85 -26.89 -0.55
CA ALA A 79 -1.90 -27.92 -0.12
C ALA A 79 -1.75 -29.06 -1.12
#